data_AF-A0A021VNI9-F1
#
_entry.id   AF-A0A021VNI9-F1
#
_cell.length_a   1.000
_cell.length_b   1.000
_cell.length_c   1.000
_cell.angle_alpha   90.00
_cell.angle_beta   90.00
_cell.angle_gamma   90.00
#
_symmetry.space_group_name_H-M   'P 1'
#
loop_
_entity.id
_entity.type
_entity.pdbx_description
1 polymer ?
#
loop_
_entity_poly.entity_id
_entity_poly.type
_entity_poly.pdbx_seq_one_letter_code
_entity_poly.pdbx_strand_id
1 'polypeptide(L)'
;MVVVAAAAVLEAVALVALTGWGVVQLVTGRQNAVGVVLFLVVFGLAVAAVLVGSARALWEGRRTGRAPVATWQLLQGATALAVLQATGSPVAWAVLVLSAVVFVLLLTRPVVAHTVPR
;
A
#
# COMPACT_ATOMS: atom_id res chain seq x y z
N MET A 1 -11.73 3.70 -11.57
CA MET A 1 -11.02 4.92 -11.13
C MET A 1 -11.24 5.16 -9.64
N VAL A 2 -12.46 5.48 -9.21
CA VAL A 2 -12.78 5.76 -7.79
C VAL A 2 -12.38 4.62 -6.85
N VAL A 3 -12.70 3.36 -7.19
CA VAL A 3 -12.37 2.19 -6.34
C VAL A 3 -10.86 2.03 -6.11
N VAL A 4 -10.05 2.18 -7.15
CA VAL A 4 -8.58 2.03 -7.05
C VAL A 4 -7.97 3.18 -6.24
N ALA A 5 -8.43 4.42 -6.47
CA ALA A 5 -7.96 5.57 -5.71
C ALA A 5 -8.39 5.48 -4.23
N ALA A 6 -9.62 5.04 -3.95
CA ALA A 6 -10.11 4.81 -2.60
C ALA A 6 -9.31 3.69 -1.90
N ALA A 7 -9.02 2.60 -2.59
CA ALA A 7 -8.17 1.52 -2.08
C ALA A 7 -6.75 2.03 -1.75
N ALA A 8 -6.12 2.79 -2.64
CA ALA A 8 -4.80 3.37 -2.39
C ALA A 8 -4.77 4.35 -1.21
N VAL A 9 -5.83 5.15 -1.02
CA VAL A 9 -5.97 6.02 0.15
C VAL A 9 -6.16 5.20 1.42
N LEU A 10 -6.98 4.15 1.39
CA LEU A 10 -7.18 3.26 2.53
C LEU A 10 -5.88 2.57 2.93
N GLU A 11 -5.09 2.09 1.96
CA GLU A 11 -3.77 1.51 2.21
C GLU A 11 -2.80 2.52 2.81
N ALA A 12 -2.80 3.77 2.32
CA ALA A 12 -1.99 4.84 2.91
C ALA A 12 -2.37 5.09 4.38
N VAL A 13 -3.67 5.11 4.71
CA VAL A 13 -4.13 5.24 6.09
C VAL A 13 -3.68 4.05 6.94
N ALA A 14 -3.79 2.83 6.42
CA ALA A 14 -3.35 1.62 7.12
C ALA A 14 -1.83 1.64 7.40
N LEU A 15 -1.02 2.10 6.44
CA LEU A 15 0.42 2.27 6.63
C LEU A 15 0.73 3.31 7.71
N VAL A 16 0.05 4.45 7.71
CA VAL A 16 0.22 5.47 8.76
C VAL A 16 -0.16 4.91 10.14
N ALA A 17 -1.25 4.16 10.24
CA ALA A 17 -1.66 3.52 11.49
C ALA A 17 -0.62 2.48 11.97
N LEU A 18 -0.11 1.64 11.06
CA LEU A 18 0.87 0.60 11.37
C LEU A 18 2.22 1.21 11.83
N THR A 19 2.66 2.27 11.15
CA THR A 19 3.89 3.00 11.53
C THR A 19 3.72 3.69 12.88
N GLY A 20 2.57 4.33 13.13
CA GLY A 20 2.23 4.89 14.45
C GLY A 20 2.24 3.84 15.56
N TRP A 21 1.66 2.66 15.32
CA TRP A 21 1.72 1.54 16.24
C TRP A 21 3.16 1.10 16.53
N GLY A 22 4.00 1.00 15.50
CA GLY A 22 5.42 0.68 15.65
C GLY A 22 6.15 1.65 16.58
N VAL A 23 5.90 2.96 16.43
CA VAL A 23 6.45 3.99 17.32
C VAL A 23 5.95 3.81 18.76
N VAL A 24 4.65 3.55 18.96
CA VAL A 24 4.09 3.30 20.30
C VAL A 24 4.77 2.10 20.97
N GLN A 25 5.00 1.01 20.23
CA GLN A 25 5.67 -0.18 20.77
C GLN A 25 7.13 0.09 21.12
N LEU A 26 7.80 0.96 20.36
CA LEU A 26 9.17 1.38 20.63
C LEU A 26 9.26 2.23 21.90
N VAL A 27 8.42 3.27 22.05
CA VAL A 27 8.45 4.16 23.22
C VAL A 27 7.96 3.49 24.51
N THR A 28 7.14 2.44 24.40
CA THR A 28 6.69 1.62 25.54
C THR A 28 7.68 0.49 25.89
N GLY A 29 8.80 0.35 25.18
CA GLY A 29 9.81 -0.67 25.44
C GLY A 29 9.38 -2.10 25.09
N ARG A 30 8.32 -2.28 24.29
CA ARG A 30 7.80 -3.60 23.86
C ARG A 30 8.53 -4.16 22.63
N GLN A 31 9.44 -3.38 22.05
CA GLN A 31 10.26 -3.73 20.89
C GLN A 31 11.70 -3.27 21.11
N ASN A 32 12.66 -4.20 21.02
CA ASN A 32 14.08 -3.91 21.21
C ASN A 32 14.81 -3.60 19.89
N ALA A 33 14.20 -3.89 18.74
CA ALA A 33 14.79 -3.70 17.42
C ALA A 33 14.59 -2.26 16.88
N VAL A 34 15.17 -1.28 17.56
CA VAL A 34 14.96 0.16 17.29
C VAL A 34 15.20 0.53 15.83
N GLY A 35 16.33 0.09 15.25
CA GLY A 35 16.70 0.42 13.87
C GLY A 35 15.69 -0.10 12.84
N VAL A 36 15.15 -1.31 13.05
CA VAL A 36 14.14 -1.91 12.17
C VAL A 36 12.84 -1.12 12.24
N VAL A 37 12.38 -0.76 13.45
CA VAL A 37 11.16 0.01 13.62
C VAL A 37 11.27 1.39 12.97
N LEU A 38 12.37 2.12 13.20
CA LEU A 38 12.58 3.44 12.60
C LEU A 38 12.62 3.36 11.07
N PHE A 39 13.30 2.37 10.50
CA PHE A 39 13.31 2.13 9.07
C PHE A 39 11.89 1.90 8.53
N LEU A 40 11.12 0.99 9.14
CA LEU A 40 9.75 0.68 8.72
C LEU A 40 8.81 1.88 8.85
N VAL A 41 9.00 2.72 9.87
CA VAL A 41 8.25 3.97 10.04
C VAL A 41 8.50 4.93 8.88
N VAL A 42 9.76 5.25 8.60
CA VAL A 42 10.11 6.17 7.51
C VAL A 42 9.68 5.61 6.16
N PHE A 43 9.93 4.31 5.93
CA PHE A 43 9.54 3.62 4.72
C PHE A 43 8.02 3.63 4.52
N GLY A 44 7.24 3.26 5.55
CA GLY A 44 5.78 3.22 5.48
C GLY A 44 5.17 4.60 5.24
N LEU A 45 5.70 5.65 5.86
CA LEU A 45 5.26 7.03 5.62
C LEU A 45 5.60 7.51 4.20
N ALA A 46 6.78 7.18 3.69
CA ALA A 46 7.18 7.50 2.33
C ALA A 46 6.26 6.83 1.30
N VAL A 47 5.96 5.54 1.47
CA VAL A 47 4.99 4.83 0.63
C VAL A 47 3.61 5.46 0.73
N ALA A 48 3.12 5.75 1.94
CA ALA A 48 1.81 6.39 2.12
C ALA A 48 1.71 7.71 1.36
N ALA A 49 2.76 8.54 1.40
CA ALA A 49 2.83 9.78 0.64
C ALA A 49 2.77 9.55 -0.89
N VAL A 50 3.49 8.53 -1.39
CA VAL A 50 3.45 8.14 -2.81
C VAL A 50 2.07 7.66 -3.23
N LEU A 51 1.39 6.86 -2.40
CA LEU A 51 0.04 6.36 -2.68
C LEU A 51 -0.99 7.50 -2.72
N VAL A 52 -0.92 8.45 -1.77
CA VAL A 52 -1.78 9.64 -1.78
C VAL A 52 -1.53 10.50 -3.02
N GLY A 53 -0.26 10.72 -3.38
CA GLY A 53 0.09 11.44 -4.61
C GLY A 53 -0.42 10.74 -5.88
N SER A 54 -0.32 9.41 -5.92
CA SER A 54 -0.80 8.60 -7.03
C SER A 54 -2.33 8.60 -7.12
N ALA A 55 -3.04 8.52 -5.99
CA ALA A 55 -4.50 8.61 -5.93
C ALA A 55 -4.99 9.97 -6.44
N ARG A 56 -4.34 11.07 -6.04
CA ARG A 56 -4.62 12.41 -6.58
C ARG A 56 -4.40 12.47 -8.09
N ALA A 57 -3.25 11.97 -8.58
CA ALA A 57 -2.97 11.92 -10.01
C ALA A 57 -4.02 11.11 -10.79
N LEU A 58 -4.52 10.00 -10.24
CA LEU A 58 -5.58 9.20 -10.84
C LEU A 58 -6.94 9.92 -10.84
N TRP A 59 -7.27 10.67 -9.78
CA TRP A 59 -8.47 11.51 -9.75
C TRP A 59 -8.42 12.65 -10.77
N GLU A 60 -7.23 13.20 -11.02
CA GLU A 60 -6.99 14.20 -12.07
C GLU A 60 -6.89 13.58 -13.48
N GLY A 61 -7.12 12.26 -13.64
CA GLY A 61 -7.07 11.56 -14.92
C GLY A 61 -5.67 11.35 -15.48
N ARG A 62 -4.61 11.62 -14.71
CA ARG A 62 -3.22 11.42 -15.13
C ARG A 62 -2.79 9.96 -15.02
N ARG A 63 -2.18 9.44 -16.09
CA ARG A 63 -1.66 8.06 -16.13
C ARG A 63 -0.47 7.78 -15.19
N THR A 64 0.20 8.83 -14.72
CA THR A 64 1.43 8.72 -13.91
C THR A 64 1.20 8.03 -12.56
N GLY A 65 -0.01 8.07 -12.01
CA GLY A 65 -0.34 7.39 -10.76
C GLY A 65 -0.44 5.87 -10.86
N ARG A 66 -0.47 5.27 -12.06
CA ARG A 66 -0.70 3.82 -12.23
C ARG A 66 0.51 2.98 -11.87
N ALA A 67 1.70 3.40 -12.33
CA ALA A 67 2.92 2.63 -12.13
C ALA A 67 3.31 2.51 -10.64
N PRO A 68 3.31 3.60 -9.84
CA PRO A 68 3.65 3.49 -8.41
C PRO A 68 2.68 2.61 -7.63
N VAL A 69 1.37 2.70 -7.91
CA VAL A 69 0.38 1.85 -7.23
C VAL A 69 0.58 0.38 -7.64
N ALA A 70 0.82 0.10 -8.91
CA ALA A 70 1.10 -1.27 -9.35
C ALA A 70 2.36 -1.85 -8.67
N THR A 71 3.44 -1.07 -8.58
CA THR A 71 4.67 -1.45 -7.85
C THR A 71 4.39 -1.71 -6.38
N TRP A 72 3.61 -0.84 -5.73
CA TRP A 72 3.23 -1.03 -4.33
C TRP A 72 2.45 -2.33 -4.12
N GLN A 73 1.49 -2.63 -5.00
CA GLN A 73 0.73 -3.89 -4.91
C GLN A 73 1.65 -5.12 -5.02
N LEU A 74 2.60 -5.13 -5.95
CA LEU A 74 3.54 -6.24 -6.05
C LEU A 74 4.36 -6.43 -4.76
N LEU A 75 4.85 -5.33 -4.18
CA LEU A 75 5.60 -5.37 -2.92
C LEU A 75 4.72 -5.81 -1.74
N GLN A 76 3.49 -5.30 -1.65
CA GLN A 76 2.52 -5.65 -0.61
C GLN A 76 2.16 -7.14 -0.70
N GLY A 77 1.88 -7.64 -1.90
CA GLY A 77 1.61 -9.06 -2.14
C GLY A 77 2.81 -9.95 -1.75
N ALA A 78 4.02 -9.60 -2.16
CA ALA A 78 5.23 -10.33 -1.78
C ALA A 78 5.45 -10.33 -0.25
N THR A 79 5.22 -9.18 0.40
CA THR A 79 5.35 -9.03 1.86
C THR A 79 4.29 -9.86 2.59
N ALA A 80 3.04 -9.81 2.13
CA ALA A 80 1.95 -10.61 2.68
C ALA A 80 2.24 -12.11 2.57
N LEU A 81 2.76 -12.56 1.41
CA LEU A 81 3.18 -13.95 1.24
C LEU A 81 4.30 -14.32 2.20
N ALA A 82 5.33 -13.48 2.36
CA ALA A 82 6.42 -13.73 3.30
C ALA A 82 5.92 -13.86 4.76
N VAL A 83 5.02 -12.94 5.18
CA VAL A 83 4.40 -12.99 6.51
C VAL A 83 3.54 -14.23 6.69
N LEU A 84 2.77 -14.60 5.67
CA LEU A 84 1.95 -15.81 5.71
C LEU A 84 2.81 -17.06 5.91
N GLN A 85 3.91 -17.19 5.17
CA GLN A 85 4.82 -18.32 5.30
C GLN A 85 5.52 -18.34 6.66
N ALA A 86 5.82 -17.19 7.24
CA ALA A 86 6.49 -17.08 8.53
C ALA A 86 5.56 -17.32 9.73
N THR A 87 4.27 -16.98 9.63
CA THR A 87 3.37 -16.90 10.79
C THR A 87 2.08 -17.71 10.67
N GLY A 88 1.69 -18.13 9.45
CA GLY A 88 0.38 -18.74 9.18
C GLY A 88 -0.80 -17.79 9.40
N SER A 89 -0.56 -16.48 9.55
CA SER A 89 -1.60 -15.51 9.93
C SER A 89 -2.72 -15.43 8.88
N PRO A 90 -4.01 -15.61 9.27
CA PRO A 90 -5.15 -15.44 8.37
C PRO A 90 -5.25 -14.02 7.80
N VAL A 91 -4.75 -13.02 8.53
CA VAL A 91 -4.74 -11.62 8.08
C VAL A 91 -3.85 -11.44 6.85
N ALA A 92 -2.76 -12.21 6.75
CA ALA A 92 -1.86 -12.14 5.60
C ALA A 92 -2.55 -12.61 4.31
N TRP A 93 -3.48 -13.56 4.39
CA TRP A 93 -4.33 -13.94 3.25
C TRP A 93 -5.21 -12.79 2.77
N ALA A 94 -5.87 -12.08 3.69
CA ALA A 94 -6.72 -10.95 3.34
C ALA A 94 -5.93 -9.84 2.63
N VAL A 95 -4.73 -9.52 3.12
CA VAL A 95 -3.83 -8.53 2.50
C VAL A 95 -3.36 -8.99 1.12
N LEU A 96 -3.02 -10.27 0.95
CA LEU A 96 -2.60 -10.83 -0.33
C LEU A 96 -3.73 -10.76 -1.36
N VAL A 97 -4.96 -11.14 -0.98
CA VAL A 97 -6.14 -11.10 -1.85
C VAL A 97 -6.47 -9.65 -2.23
N LEU A 98 -6.49 -8.73 -1.26
CA LEU A 98 -6.71 -7.31 -1.52
C LEU A 98 -5.69 -6.80 -2.53
N SER A 99 -4.43 -7.17 -2.36
CA SER A 99 -3.36 -6.71 -3.24
C SER A 99 -3.53 -7.19 -4.69
N ALA A 100 -3.84 -8.48 -4.85
CA ALA A 100 -4.12 -9.06 -6.16
C ALA A 100 -5.33 -8.40 -6.83
N VAL A 101 -6.41 -8.15 -6.08
CA VAL A 101 -7.62 -7.50 -6.59
C VAL A 101 -7.32 -6.08 -7.07
N VAL A 102 -6.63 -5.26 -6.26
CA VAL A 102 -6.30 -3.87 -6.63
C VAL A 102 -5.36 -3.85 -7.84
N PHE A 103 -4.39 -4.77 -7.90
CA PHE A 103 -3.49 -4.91 -9.05
C PHE A 103 -4.26 -5.24 -10.33
N VAL A 104 -5.16 -6.24 -10.29
CA VAL A 104 -5.98 -6.61 -11.46
C VAL A 104 -6.89 -5.46 -11.88
N LEU A 105 -7.53 -4.78 -10.92
CA LEU A 105 -8.39 -3.63 -11.19
C LEU A 105 -7.62 -2.49 -11.91
N LEU A 106 -6.36 -2.26 -11.57
CA LEU A 106 -5.50 -1.30 -12.28
C LEU A 106 -5.29 -1.65 -13.75
N LEU A 107 -5.34 -2.94 -14.12
CA LEU A 107 -5.17 -3.42 -15.49
C LEU A 107 -6.46 -3.38 -16.32
N THR A 108 -7.62 -3.14 -15.69
CA THR A 108 -8.91 -3.15 -16.40
C THR A 108 -9.12 -1.94 -17.33
N ARG A 109 -9.85 -2.17 -18.44
CA ARG A 109 -10.23 -1.18 -19.47
C ARG A 109 -10.77 0.16 -18.95
N PRO A 110 -11.59 0.25 -17.88
CA PRO A 110 -12.11 1.52 -17.37
C PRO A 110 -11.01 2.48 -16.89
N VAL A 111 -9.92 1.93 -16.35
CA VAL A 111 -8.75 2.71 -15.88
C VAL A 111 -7.90 3.15 -17.07
N VAL A 112 -7.78 2.29 -18.09
CA VAL A 112 -7.10 2.61 -19.34
C VAL A 112 -7.84 3.73 -20.07
N ALA A 113 -9.14 3.60 -20.33
CA ALA A 113 -9.93 4.56 -21.09
C ALA A 113 -9.98 5.97 -20.47
N HIS A 114 -9.90 6.08 -19.13
CA HIS A 114 -9.84 7.38 -18.43
C HIS A 114 -8.46 8.06 -18.48
N THR A 115 -7.42 7.37 -18.95
CA THR A 115 -6.03 7.87 -18.94
C THR A 115 -5.40 7.96 -20.33
N VAL A 116 -6.19 7.74 -21.40
CA VAL A 116 -5.77 7.99 -22.79
C VAL A 116 -6.10 9.45 -23.15
N PRO A 117 -5.18 10.21 -23.76
CA PRO A 117 -5.50 11.53 -24.31
C PRO A 117 -6.56 11.37 -25.41
N ARG A 118 -7.63 12.17 -25.38
CA ARG A 118 -8.54 12.29 -26.52
C ARG A 118 -7.87 13.03 -27.68
#